data_AF-A0A846ST73-F1
#
_entry.id   AF-A0A846ST73-F1
#
_cell.length_a   1.000
_cell.length_b   1.000
_cell.length_c   1.000
_cell.angle_alpha   90.00
_cell.angle_beta   90.00
_cell.angle_gamma   90.00
#
_symmetry.space_group_name_H-M   'P 1'
#
loop_
_entity.id
_entity.type
_entity.pdbx_description
1 polymer ?
#
loop_
_entity_poly.entity_id
_entity_poly.type
_entity_poly.pdbx_seq_one_letter_code
_entity_poly.pdbx_strand_id
1 'polypeptide(L)'
;ISTTDRIFTVHQRRAITLRDRECLIPGCHVPATWCEIHHVTEHAHGGPTHTDNGVALCWHHHRTLDTSGWEIRMRHGTPHVRGPAWWDPARRWRTPQP
;
A
#
# COMPACT_ATOMS: atom_id res chain seq x y z
N ILE A 1 10.10 -11.67 20.36
CA ILE A 1 9.63 -10.93 19.15
C ILE A 1 8.36 -10.21 19.57
N SER A 2 8.44 -8.91 19.84
CA SER A 2 7.30 -8.10 20.30
C SER A 2 6.32 -7.89 19.14
N THR A 3 5.06 -8.27 19.33
CA THR A 3 3.98 -8.10 18.35
C THR A 3 3.52 -6.65 18.22
N THR A 4 3.86 -5.79 19.18
CA THR A 4 3.42 -4.39 19.24
C THR A 4 4.04 -3.52 18.14
N ASP A 5 5.27 -3.82 17.73
CA ASP A 5 5.98 -3.04 16.72
C ASP A 5 5.43 -3.23 15.30
N ARG A 6 4.52 -4.19 15.09
CA ARG A 6 3.87 -4.45 13.78
C ARG A 6 2.60 -3.64 13.53
N ILE A 7 2.09 -2.95 14.56
CA ILE A 7 0.79 -2.30 14.48
C ILE A 7 0.98 -0.81 14.28
N PHE A 8 0.54 -0.30 13.13
CA PHE A 8 0.46 1.14 12.90
C PHE A 8 -0.39 1.81 13.98
N THR A 9 0.16 2.84 14.61
CA THR A 9 -0.55 3.66 15.58
C THR A 9 -1.75 4.36 14.94
N VAL A 10 -2.69 4.84 15.75
CA VAL A 10 -3.87 5.58 15.27
C VAL A 10 -3.46 6.78 14.41
N HIS A 11 -2.41 7.51 14.81
CA HIS A 11 -1.91 8.67 14.07
C HIS A 11 -1.31 8.27 12.71
N GLN A 12 -0.53 7.19 12.66
CA GLN A 12 0.03 6.68 11.42
C GLN A 12 -1.06 6.19 10.47
N ARG A 13 -2.05 5.43 10.97
CA ARG A 13 -3.19 4.98 10.17
C ARG A 13 -3.97 6.16 9.60
N ARG A 14 -4.22 7.19 10.40
CA ARG A 14 -4.91 8.41 9.95
C ARG A 14 -4.12 9.13 8.86
N ALA A 15 -2.81 9.29 9.03
CA ALA A 15 -1.95 9.93 8.04
C ALA A 15 -1.96 9.17 6.69
N ILE A 16 -1.85 7.84 6.73
CA ILE A 16 -1.91 7.00 5.53
C ILE A 16 -3.28 7.08 4.87
N THR A 17 -4.37 7.00 5.64
CA THR A 17 -5.74 7.09 5.13
C THR A 17 -6.00 8.43 4.43
N LEU A 18 -5.50 9.54 4.99
CA LEU A 18 -5.63 10.87 4.40
C LEU A 18 -4.80 11.03 3.12
N ARG A 19 -3.62 10.40 3.07
CA ARG A 19 -2.74 10.41 1.90
C ARG A 19 -3.32 9.60 0.75
N ASP A 20 -3.73 8.37 1.03
CA ASP A 20 -4.09 7.40 -0.01
C ASP A 20 -5.54 7.56 -0.49
N ARG A 21 -6.45 8.01 0.40
CA ARG A 21 -7.89 8.29 0.16
C ARG A 21 -8.75 7.10 -0.26
N GLU A 22 -8.24 6.25 -1.14
CA GLU A 22 -8.84 5.00 -1.61
C GLU A 22 -7.79 3.88 -1.65
N CYS A 23 -8.20 2.69 -2.06
CA CYS A 23 -7.30 1.57 -2.32
C CYS A 23 -6.25 1.98 -3.35
N LEU A 24 -4.97 1.71 -3.05
CA LEU A 24 -3.85 2.17 -3.86
C LEU A 24 -3.83 1.61 -5.31
N ILE A 25 -4.52 0.49 -5.55
CA ILE A 25 -4.55 -0.16 -6.86
C ILE A 25 -5.39 0.67 -7.84
N PRO A 26 -4.80 1.12 -8.98
CA PRO A 26 -5.49 1.93 -9.97
C PRO A 26 -6.81 1.31 -10.45
N GLY A 27 -7.88 2.11 -10.42
CA GLY A 27 -9.24 1.69 -10.80
C GLY A 27 -10.05 1.05 -9.66
N CYS A 28 -9.51 1.00 -8.44
CA CYS A 28 -10.25 0.52 -7.27
C CYS A 28 -10.67 1.69 -6.37
N HIS A 29 -11.96 1.98 -6.34
CA HIS A 29 -12.52 3.13 -5.59
C HIS A 29 -12.99 2.78 -4.18
N VAL A 30 -12.45 1.73 -3.57
CA VAL A 30 -12.78 1.40 -2.18
C VAL A 30 -12.15 2.46 -1.28
N PRO A 31 -12.93 3.16 -0.44
CA PRO A 31 -12.39 4.20 0.44
C PRO A 31 -11.29 3.66 1.35
N ALA A 32 -10.25 4.46 1.61
CA ALA A 32 -9.13 4.06 2.46
C ALA A 32 -9.58 3.77 3.92
N THR A 33 -10.72 4.33 4.34
CA THR A 33 -11.35 4.03 5.64
C THR A 33 -11.86 2.59 5.76
N TRP A 34 -12.07 1.90 4.63
CA TRP A 34 -12.45 0.48 4.56
C TRP A 34 -11.27 -0.41 4.19
N CYS A 35 -10.07 0.18 4.04
CA CYS A 35 -8.87 -0.53 3.67
C CYS A 35 -8.07 -0.96 4.89
N GLU A 36 -7.28 -2.02 4.70
CA GLU A 36 -6.23 -2.42 5.61
C GLU A 36 -4.95 -1.64 5.26
N ILE A 37 -4.10 -1.39 6.26
CA ILE A 37 -2.79 -0.77 6.04
C ILE A 37 -1.77 -1.88 5.81
N HIS A 38 -1.27 -1.95 4.60
CA HIS A 38 -0.28 -2.92 4.14
C HIS A 38 1.14 -2.37 4.32
N HIS A 39 2.07 -3.23 4.75
CA HIS A 39 3.49 -2.89 4.81
C HIS A 39 4.14 -3.12 3.44
N VAL A 40 4.59 -2.05 2.78
CA VAL A 40 5.25 -2.15 1.47
C VAL A 40 6.52 -2.99 1.53
N THR A 41 7.33 -2.77 2.57
CA THR A 41 8.35 -3.73 3.00
C THR A 41 7.80 -4.45 4.21
N GLU A 42 7.57 -5.75 4.07
CA GLU A 42 7.04 -6.59 5.15
C GLU A 42 7.86 -6.44 6.44
N HIS A 43 7.17 -6.33 7.58
CA HIS A 43 7.85 -6.22 8.87
C HIS A 43 8.71 -7.47 9.17
N ALA A 44 8.32 -8.64 8.67
CA ALA A 44 9.13 -9.86 8.80
C ALA A 44 10.50 -9.73 8.13
N HIS A 45 10.63 -8.85 7.12
CA HIS A 45 11.87 -8.54 6.42
C HIS A 45 12.56 -7.27 6.95
N GLY A 46 12.18 -6.81 8.14
CA GLY A 46 12.76 -5.61 8.77
C GLY A 46 12.13 -4.29 8.30
N GLY A 47 10.99 -4.33 7.61
CA GLY A 47 10.27 -3.12 7.23
C GLY A 47 9.77 -2.34 8.45
N PRO A 48 9.94 -1.01 8.49
CA PRO A 48 9.53 -0.21 9.64
C PRO A 48 8.02 0.01 9.66
N THR A 49 7.44 0.07 10.85
CA THR A 49 6.06 0.55 11.05
C THR A 49 6.06 2.07 11.04
N HIS A 50 6.09 2.63 9.84
CA HIS A 50 6.18 4.07 9.58
C HIS A 50 5.24 4.47 8.43
N THR A 51 4.77 5.71 8.40
CA THR A 51 3.87 6.20 7.33
C THR A 51 4.47 6.05 5.93
N ASP A 52 5.80 6.09 5.84
CA ASP A 52 6.54 5.91 4.58
C ASP A 52 6.76 4.45 4.18
N ASN A 53 6.16 3.50 4.92
CA ASN A 53 6.16 2.07 4.59
C ASN A 53 4.74 1.46 4.65
N GLY A 54 3.72 2.24 5.00
CA GLY A 54 2.33 1.77 5.05
C GLY A 54 1.50 2.35 3.91
N VAL A 55 0.63 1.54 3.30
CA VAL A 55 -0.31 1.95 2.24
C VAL A 55 -1.69 1.36 2.43
N ALA A 56 -2.74 2.03 1.95
CA ALA A 56 -4.12 1.54 2.01
C ALA A 56 -4.42 0.55 0.88
N LEU A 57 -4.83 -0.67 1.24
CA LEU A 57 -5.32 -1.68 0.29
C LEU A 57 -6.66 -2.24 0.77
N CYS A 58 -7.63 -2.38 -0.14
CA CYS A 58 -8.87 -3.08 0.18
C CYS A 58 -8.59 -4.56 0.46
N TRP A 59 -9.49 -5.23 1.17
CA TRP A 59 -9.33 -6.65 1.53
C TRP A 59 -8.94 -7.55 0.34
N HIS A 60 -9.57 -7.33 -0.82
CA HIS A 60 -9.26 -8.10 -2.03
C HIS A 60 -7.81 -7.90 -2.48
N HIS A 61 -7.40 -6.65 -2.71
CA HIS A 61 -6.05 -6.35 -3.20
C HIS A 61 -4.96 -6.62 -2.17
N HIS A 62 -5.27 -6.48 -0.88
CA HIS A 62 -4.33 -6.83 0.17
C HIS A 62 -3.98 -8.32 0.13
N ARG A 63 -4.97 -9.19 -0.09
CA ARG A 63 -4.75 -10.64 -0.18
C ARG A 63 -4.17 -11.10 -1.52
N THR A 64 -4.45 -10.38 -2.61
CA THR A 64 -4.03 -10.80 -3.96
C THR A 64 -2.76 -10.10 -4.44
N LEU A 65 -2.14 -9.22 -3.64
CA LEU A 65 -0.98 -8.43 -4.07
C LEU A 65 0.14 -9.32 -4.66
N ASP A 66 0.52 -10.39 -3.96
CA ASP A 66 1.60 -11.29 -4.36
C ASP A 66 1.33 -12.07 -5.65
N THR A 67 0.05 -12.26 -6.04
CA THR A 67 -0.35 -13.09 -7.18
C THR A 67 -0.90 -12.30 -8.36
N SER A 68 -1.35 -11.07 -8.11
CA SER A 68 -1.99 -10.21 -9.11
C SER A 68 -1.01 -9.52 -10.07
N GLY A 69 0.29 -9.55 -9.76
CA GLY A 69 1.34 -8.89 -10.53
C GLY A 69 1.43 -7.38 -10.28
N TRP A 70 0.69 -6.87 -9.30
CA TRP A 70 0.85 -5.53 -8.76
C TRP A 70 2.07 -5.46 -7.84
N GLU A 71 2.87 -4.42 -8.00
CA GLU A 71 3.97 -4.13 -7.11
C GLU A 71 3.84 -2.71 -6.57
N ILE A 72 4.25 -2.53 -5.32
CA ILE A 72 4.15 -1.25 -4.61
C ILE A 72 5.54 -0.87 -4.11
N ARG A 73 5.87 0.41 -4.18
CA ARG A 73 7.06 0.97 -3.53
C ARG A 73 6.77 2.33 -2.94
N MET A 74 7.54 2.73 -1.95
CA MET A 74 7.53 4.07 -1.40
C MET A 74 8.72 4.87 -1.92
N ARG A 75 8.50 6.14 -2.25
CA ARG A 75 9.53 7.11 -2.66
C ARG A 75 9.23 8.44 -1.97
N HIS A 76 10.07 8.84 -1.02
CA HIS A 76 9.95 10.11 -0.30
C HIS A 76 8.54 10.36 0.26
N GLY A 77 7.95 9.34 0.90
CA GLY A 77 6.59 9.40 1.47
C GLY A 77 5.43 9.23 0.47
N THR A 78 5.74 9.12 -0.83
CA THR A 78 4.74 8.92 -1.89
C THR A 78 4.72 7.46 -2.37
N PRO A 79 3.54 6.80 -2.33
CA PRO A 79 3.40 5.47 -2.89
C PRO A 79 3.45 5.49 -4.42
N HIS A 80 4.06 4.45 -4.99
CA HIS A 80 4.08 4.20 -6.42
C HIS A 80 3.65 2.76 -6.67
N VAL A 81 2.87 2.57 -7.72
CA VAL A 81 2.37 1.27 -8.15
C VAL A 81 2.94 0.92 -9.52
N ARG A 82 3.20 -0.36 -9.73
CA ARG A 82 3.53 -0.94 -11.03
C ARG A 82 2.60 -2.12 -11.26
N GLY A 83 1.83 -2.06 -12.33
CA GLY A 83 0.88 -3.11 -12.66
C GLY A 83 1.49 -4.26 -13.48
N PRO A 84 0.69 -5.32 -13.68
CA PRO A 84 1.01 -6.41 -14.60
C PRO A 84 1.06 -5.93 -16.06
N ALA A 85 1.71 -6.71 -16.92
CA ALA A 85 1.97 -6.33 -18.32
C ALA A 85 0.69 -6.13 -19.16
N TRP A 86 -0.43 -6.76 -18.80
CA TRP A 86 -1.70 -6.55 -19.47
C TRP A 86 -2.32 -5.18 -19.16
N TRP A 87 -1.96 -4.56 -18.04
CA TRP A 87 -2.42 -3.23 -17.64
C TRP A 87 -1.49 -2.12 -18.14
N ASP A 88 -0.18 -2.31 -17.98
CA ASP A 88 0.85 -1.45 -18.58
C ASP A 88 1.94 -2.35 -19.18
N PRO A 89 1.97 -2.53 -20.52
CA PRO A 89 2.99 -3.34 -21.18
C PRO A 89 4.41 -2.89 -20.88
N ALA A 90 4.62 -1.60 -20.61
CA ALA A 90 5.93 -1.06 -20.26
C ALA A 90 6.26 -1.22 -18.76
N ARG A 91 5.35 -1.77 -17.95
CA ARG A 91 5.48 -1.99 -16.50
C ARG A 91 6.08 -0.77 -15.79
N ARG A 92 5.53 0.42 -16.03
CA ARG A 92 6.05 1.66 -15.46
C ARG A 92 5.57 1.83 -14.03
N TRP A 93 6.44 2.41 -13.20
CA TRP A 93 6.06 2.90 -11.89
C TRP A 93 5.27 4.20 -12.05
N ARG A 94 4.10 4.26 -11.43
CA ARG A 94 3.20 5.43 -11.48
C ARG A 94 2.79 5.81 -10.09
N THR A 95 2.62 7.11 -9.85
CA THR A 95 1.92 7.59 -8.66
C THR A 95 0.43 7.37 -8.89
N PRO A 96 -0.26 6.56 -8.08
CA PRO A 96 -1.70 6.39 -8.22
C PRO A 96 -2.36 7.75 -7.94
N GLN A 97 -3.26 8.15 -8.83
CA GLN A 97 -4.11 9.31 -8.61
C GLN A 97 -5.32 8.85 -7.80
N PRO A 98 -5.61 9.50 -6.66
CA PRO A 98 -6.89 9.30 -5.98
C PRO A 98 -8.04 10.00 -6.71
#